data_AF-A0A8T1K0G4-F1
#
_entry.id   AF-A0A8T1K0G4-F1
#
_cell.length_a   1.000
_cell.length_b   1.000
_cell.length_c   1.000
_cell.angle_alpha   90.00
_cell.angle_beta   90.00
_cell.angle_gamma   90.00
#
_symmetry.space_group_name_H-M   'P 1'
#
loop_
_entity.id
_entity.type
_entity.pdbx_description
1 polymer ?
#
loop_
_entity_poly.entity_id
_entity_poly.type
_entity_poly.pdbx_seq_one_letter_code
_entity_poly.pdbx_strand_id
1 'polypeptide(L)'
;MSLQDLAPVNSQRARQTAINAFGRFVAAEGVSMDFVAASLLGDGSEAVFVKLMDRFGVHLAFAEGRGGKPLARNSVMSYYRRVKNWLLDTYPKYRATIEK
;
A
#
# COMPACT_ATOMS: atom_id res chain seq x y z
N MET A 1 4.33 1.01 -22.79
CA MET A 1 3.00 1.22 -22.18
C MET A 1 2.77 0.13 -21.16
N SER A 2 2.53 0.50 -19.90
CA SER A 2 2.18 -0.43 -18.84
C SER A 2 0.70 -0.79 -18.93
N LEU A 3 0.30 -1.99 -18.50
CA LEU A 3 -1.13 -2.36 -18.39
C LEU A 3 -1.94 -1.37 -17.53
N GLN A 4 -1.25 -0.64 -16.65
CA GLN A 4 -1.83 0.39 -15.78
C GLN A 4 -2.25 1.65 -16.56
N ASP A 5 -1.61 1.93 -17.68
CA ASP A 5 -1.92 3.08 -18.55
C ASP A 5 -3.22 2.86 -19.34
N LEU A 6 -3.61 1.59 -19.51
CA LEU A 6 -4.85 1.18 -20.17
C LEU A 6 -6.06 1.15 -19.22
N ALA A 7 -5.84 1.34 -17.91
CA ALA A 7 -6.93 1.29 -16.94
C ALA A 7 -7.85 2.52 -17.09
N PRO A 8 -9.18 2.35 -16.87
CA PRO A 8 -10.10 3.48 -16.85
C PRO A 8 -9.66 4.56 -15.84
N VAL A 9 -9.89 5.82 -16.15
CA VAL A 9 -9.51 6.98 -15.30
C VAL A 9 -10.00 6.82 -13.86
N ASN A 10 -11.21 6.28 -13.66
CA ASN A 10 -11.76 6.02 -12.32
C ASN A 10 -10.91 5.01 -11.53
N SER A 11 -10.39 3.97 -12.19
CA SER A 11 -9.53 2.97 -11.58
C SER A 11 -8.16 3.55 -11.20
N GLN A 12 -7.61 4.45 -12.03
CA GLN A 12 -6.39 5.20 -11.73
C GLN A 12 -6.57 6.11 -10.51
N ARG A 13 -7.67 6.89 -10.46
CA ARG A 13 -8.00 7.74 -9.29
C ARG A 13 -8.16 6.95 -8.00
N ALA A 14 -8.85 5.80 -8.05
CA ALA A 14 -9.02 4.94 -6.89
C ALA A 14 -7.68 4.37 -6.40
N ARG A 15 -6.75 4.05 -7.32
CA ARG A 15 -5.38 3.66 -6.95
C ARG A 15 -4.63 4.82 -6.29
N GLN A 16 -4.66 6.01 -6.89
CA GLN A 16 -3.97 7.16 -6.31
C GLN A 16 -4.50 7.50 -4.91
N THR A 17 -5.80 7.34 -4.69
CA THR A 17 -6.41 7.58 -3.37
C THR A 17 -5.88 6.58 -2.32
N ALA A 18 -5.72 5.31 -2.68
CA ALA A 18 -5.12 4.30 -1.80
C ALA A 18 -3.63 4.57 -1.53
N ILE A 19 -2.86 5.02 -2.54
CA ILE A 19 -1.45 5.42 -2.37
C ILE A 19 -1.35 6.64 -1.44
N ASN A 20 -2.25 7.62 -1.57
CA ASN A 20 -2.27 8.77 -0.69
C ASN A 20 -2.61 8.38 0.77
N ALA A 21 -3.48 7.39 0.97
CA ALA A 21 -3.75 6.82 2.29
C ALA A 21 -2.51 6.13 2.88
N PHE A 22 -1.76 5.39 2.05
CA PHE A 22 -0.49 4.82 2.46
C PHE A 22 0.53 5.89 2.85
N GLY A 23 0.62 6.99 2.11
CA GLY A 23 1.47 8.12 2.47
C GLY A 23 1.11 8.75 3.82
N ARG A 24 -0.20 8.86 4.13
CA ARG A 24 -0.66 9.30 5.47
C ARG A 24 -0.27 8.34 6.57
N PHE A 25 -0.41 7.04 6.33
CA PHE A 25 0.04 6.00 7.25
C PHE A 25 1.54 6.12 7.55
N VAL A 26 2.38 6.22 6.51
CA VAL A 26 3.83 6.36 6.63
C VAL A 26 4.19 7.61 7.44
N ALA A 27 3.53 8.74 7.17
CA ALA A 27 3.71 9.96 7.94
C ALA A 27 3.26 9.83 9.40
N ALA A 28 2.16 9.11 9.67
CA ALA A 28 1.65 8.86 11.02
C ALA A 28 2.57 7.96 11.85
N GLU A 29 3.31 7.05 11.21
CA GLU A 29 4.38 6.25 11.83
C GLU A 29 5.68 7.06 12.04
N GLY A 30 5.73 8.32 11.61
CA GLY A 30 6.90 9.19 11.78
C GLY A 30 8.09 8.83 10.89
N VAL A 31 7.86 8.10 9.80
CA VAL A 31 8.90 7.66 8.86
C VAL A 31 8.72 8.30 7.49
N SER A 32 9.75 8.23 6.64
CA SER A 32 9.68 8.71 5.25
C SER A 32 9.43 7.58 4.25
N MET A 33 8.86 7.94 3.09
CA MET A 33 8.73 6.99 1.97
C MET A 33 10.09 6.44 1.51
N ASP A 34 11.15 7.26 1.57
CA ASP A 34 12.51 6.83 1.22
C ASP A 34 13.05 5.78 2.19
N PHE A 35 12.75 5.90 3.49
CA PHE A 35 13.11 4.89 4.48
C PHE A 35 12.38 3.57 4.23
N VAL A 36 11.08 3.63 3.91
CA VAL A 36 10.30 2.44 3.53
C VAL A 36 10.89 1.79 2.28
N ALA A 37 11.23 2.58 1.27
CA ALA A 37 11.87 2.10 0.05
C ALA A 37 13.21 1.42 0.31
N ALA A 38 14.08 2.05 1.10
CA ALA A 38 15.39 1.48 1.46
C ALA A 38 15.24 0.18 2.25
N SER A 39 14.27 0.12 3.19
CA SER A 39 13.99 -1.08 3.98
C SER A 39 13.49 -2.23 3.10
N LEU A 40 12.61 -1.93 2.13
CA LEU A 40 12.14 -2.91 1.14
C LEU A 40 13.23 -3.32 0.15
N LEU A 41 14.18 -2.46 -0.21
CA LEU A 41 15.27 -2.90 -1.10
C LEU A 41 16.30 -3.77 -0.36
N GLY A 42 16.58 -3.45 0.90
CA GLY A 42 17.55 -4.16 1.74
C GLY A 42 17.06 -5.50 2.29
N ASP A 43 15.75 -5.75 2.32
CA ASP A 43 15.21 -7.01 2.84
C ASP A 43 15.32 -8.16 1.81
N GLY A 44 15.89 -9.27 2.26
CA GLY A 44 16.02 -10.52 1.51
C GLY A 44 15.04 -11.60 1.95
N SER A 45 14.28 -11.36 3.02
CA SER A 45 13.40 -12.34 3.69
C SER A 45 11.91 -12.05 3.56
N GLU A 46 11.54 -10.91 2.94
CA GLU A 46 10.16 -10.43 2.76
C GLU A 46 9.42 -10.06 4.04
N ALA A 47 10.06 -10.26 5.19
CA ALA A 47 9.52 -9.93 6.50
C ALA A 47 9.19 -8.44 6.63
N VAL A 48 9.96 -7.55 5.99
CA VAL A 48 9.69 -6.11 5.98
C VAL A 48 8.41 -5.81 5.21
N PHE A 49 8.22 -6.43 4.05
CA PHE A 49 7.02 -6.25 3.24
C PHE A 49 5.76 -6.71 3.99
N VAL A 50 5.79 -7.92 4.58
CA VAL A 50 4.65 -8.48 5.31
C VAL A 50 4.31 -7.60 6.51
N LYS A 51 5.29 -7.22 7.34
CA LYS A 51 5.07 -6.36 8.52
C LYS A 51 4.53 -4.99 8.14
N LEU A 52 5.03 -4.41 7.05
CA LEU A 52 4.57 -3.12 6.53
C LEU A 52 3.09 -3.21 6.12
N MET A 53 2.73 -4.24 5.38
CA MET A 53 1.35 -4.45 4.94
C MET A 53 0.41 -4.74 6.12
N ASP A 54 0.83 -5.52 7.12
CA ASP A 54 0.02 -5.80 8.32
C ASP A 54 -0.28 -4.52 9.09
N ARG A 55 0.73 -3.69 9.35
CA ARG A 55 0.55 -2.38 10.01
C ARG A 55 -0.35 -1.45 9.21
N PHE A 56 -0.17 -1.42 7.89
CA PHE A 56 -1.04 -0.64 7.02
C PHE A 56 -2.49 -1.13 7.09
N GLY A 57 -2.72 -2.44 7.15
CA GLY A 57 -4.05 -3.02 7.34
C GLY A 57 -4.71 -2.55 8.63
N VAL A 58 -3.97 -2.54 9.74
CA VAL A 58 -4.42 -2.00 11.04
C VAL A 58 -4.76 -0.51 10.91
N HIS A 59 -3.88 0.28 10.27
CA HIS A 59 -4.14 1.71 10.05
C HIS A 59 -5.42 1.96 9.26
N LEU A 60 -5.66 1.21 8.19
CA LEU A 60 -6.88 1.33 7.40
C LEU A 60 -8.14 0.99 8.21
N ALA A 61 -8.06 -0.01 9.08
CA ALA A 61 -9.19 -0.45 9.89
C ALA A 61 -9.59 0.59 10.96
N PHE A 62 -8.62 1.31 11.52
CA PHE A 62 -8.85 2.14 12.71
C PHE A 62 -8.63 3.65 12.54
N ALA A 63 -7.78 4.08 11.61
CA ALA A 63 -7.30 5.48 11.57
C ALA A 63 -7.61 6.24 10.27
N GLU A 64 -7.85 5.55 9.15
CA GLU A 64 -7.89 6.21 7.83
C GLU A 64 -9.22 6.92 7.49
N GLY A 65 -10.32 6.63 8.19
CA GLY A 65 -11.63 7.15 7.82
C GLY A 65 -11.88 8.62 8.21
N ARG A 66 -12.90 9.24 7.59
CA ARG A 66 -13.16 10.69 7.74
C ARG A 66 -13.96 10.99 9.00
N GLY A 67 -13.57 12.06 9.70
CA GLY A 67 -14.29 12.56 10.88
C GLY A 67 -14.28 11.58 12.06
N GLY A 68 -13.21 10.81 12.22
CA GLY A 68 -13.07 9.80 13.28
C GLY A 68 -13.89 8.52 13.05
N LYS A 69 -14.62 8.40 11.93
CA LYS A 69 -15.34 7.17 11.58
C LYS A 69 -14.41 6.19 10.89
N PRO A 70 -14.45 4.88 11.21
CA PRO A 70 -13.68 3.87 10.49
C PRO A 70 -14.00 3.83 9.00
N LEU A 71 -13.02 3.42 8.19
CA LEU A 71 -13.21 3.20 6.78
C LEU A 71 -14.13 1.99 6.55
N ALA A 72 -15.04 2.07 5.57
CA ALA A 72 -15.90 0.93 5.23
C ALA A 72 -15.05 -0.29 4.85
N ARG A 73 -15.46 -1.50 5.28
CA ARG A 73 -14.72 -2.75 5.07
C ARG A 73 -14.29 -2.95 3.60
N ASN A 74 -15.18 -2.65 2.67
CA ASN A 74 -14.96 -2.78 1.23
C ASN A 74 -13.82 -1.87 0.76
N SER A 75 -13.78 -0.65 1.32
CA SER A 75 -12.76 0.35 1.03
C SER A 75 -11.42 -0.03 1.66
N VAL A 76 -11.41 -0.58 2.89
CA VAL A 76 -10.20 -1.14 3.52
C VAL A 76 -9.57 -2.20 2.61
N MET A 77 -10.37 -3.19 2.18
CA MET A 77 -9.88 -4.26 1.30
C MET A 77 -9.38 -3.73 -0.05
N SER A 78 -10.10 -2.77 -0.63
CA SER A 78 -9.69 -2.13 -1.89
C SER A 78 -8.37 -1.37 -1.75
N TYR A 79 -8.20 -0.60 -0.66
CA TYR A 79 -6.99 0.20 -0.43
C TYR A 79 -5.79 -0.70 -0.19
N TYR A 80 -5.95 -1.68 0.71
CA TYR A 80 -4.93 -2.69 0.98
C TYR A 80 -4.46 -3.36 -0.30
N ARG A 81 -5.39 -3.88 -1.13
CA ARG A 81 -5.04 -4.55 -2.39
C ARG A 81 -4.31 -3.62 -3.36
N ARG A 82 -4.77 -2.37 -3.50
CA ARG A 82 -4.17 -1.40 -4.44
C ARG A 82 -2.75 -1.02 -4.03
N VAL A 83 -2.51 -0.82 -2.74
CA VAL A 83 -1.19 -0.50 -2.21
C VAL A 83 -0.26 -1.70 -2.31
N LYS A 84 -0.73 -2.91 -1.93
CA LYS A 84 0.02 -4.16 -2.12
C LYS A 84 0.52 -4.29 -3.55
N ASN A 85 -0.39 -4.20 -4.53
CA ASN A 85 -0.03 -4.36 -5.93
C ASN A 85 0.94 -3.26 -6.39
N TRP A 86 0.70 -2.00 -5.97
CA TRP A 86 1.60 -0.90 -6.31
C TRP A 86 3.01 -1.12 -5.75
N LEU A 87 3.15 -1.59 -4.50
CA LEU A 87 4.46 -1.89 -3.92
C LEU A 87 5.12 -3.07 -4.64
N LEU A 88 4.38 -4.12 -5.02
CA LEU A 88 4.93 -5.24 -5.80
C LEU A 88 5.36 -4.82 -7.21
N ASP A 89 4.62 -3.93 -7.85
CA ASP A 89 4.99 -3.37 -9.16
C ASP A 89 6.25 -2.49 -9.05
N THR A 90 6.42 -1.78 -7.93
CA THR A 90 7.56 -0.88 -7.67
C THR A 90 8.80 -1.66 -7.22
N TYR A 91 8.62 -2.73 -6.46
CA TYR A 91 9.67 -3.58 -5.90
C TYR A 91 9.46 -5.04 -6.36
N PRO A 92 9.72 -5.35 -7.64
CA PRO A 92 9.37 -6.64 -8.25
C PRO A 92 10.07 -7.86 -7.63
N LYS A 93 11.14 -7.63 -6.85
CA LYS A 93 11.86 -8.67 -6.09
C LYS A 93 10.93 -9.54 -5.23
N TYR A 94 9.87 -8.94 -4.69
CA TYR A 94 8.89 -9.62 -3.83
C TYR A 94 7.79 -10.35 -4.59
N ARG A 95 7.61 -10.06 -5.87
CA ARG A 95 6.47 -10.56 -6.64
C ARG A 95 6.53 -12.08 -6.84
N ALA A 96 7.72 -12.60 -7.13
CA ALA A 96 7.92 -14.03 -7.41
C ALA A 96 7.67 -14.94 -6.20
N THR A 97 7.81 -14.42 -4.98
CA THR A 97 7.66 -15.20 -3.75
C THR A 97 6.28 -15.01 -3.12
N ILE A 98 5.69 -13.82 -3.20
CA ILE A 98 4.39 -13.49 -2.58
C ILE A 98 3.20 -13.98 -3.41
N GLU A 99 3.35 -14.13 -4.73
CA GLU A 99 2.29 -14.64 -5.63
C GLU A 99 2.36 -16.17 -5.85
N LYS A 100 3.10 -16.91 -5.00
CA LYS A 100 3.16 -18.38 -5.05
C LYS A 100 1.86 -19.05 -4.60
#